data_AF-A0A7V8Y1U7-F1
#
_entry.id   AF-A0A7V8Y1U7-F1
#
_cell.length_a   1.000
_cell.length_b   1.000
_cell.length_c   1.000
_cell.angle_alpha   90.00
_cell.angle_beta   90.00
_cell.angle_gamma   90.00
#
_symmetry.space_group_name_H-M   'P 1'
#
loop_
_entity.id
_entity.type
_entity.pdbx_description
1 polymer ?
#
loop_
_entity_poly.entity_id
_entity_poly.type
_entity_poly.pdbx_seq_one_letter_code
_entity_poly.pdbx_strand_id
1 'polypeptide(L)' 'MREATLSAPEADDLDPEDAKLVVLARAARSRTGASEGAAVRDTDGRTYT' A
#
# COMPACT_ATOMS: atom_id res chain seq x y z
N MET A 1 -23.44 4.07 19.76
CA MET A 1 -22.00 4.13 19.44
C MET A 1 -21.85 3.55 18.05
N ARG A 2 -21.93 4.39 17.00
CA ARG A 2 -21.87 3.93 15.59
C ARG A 2 -20.40 3.90 15.22
N GLU A 3 -19.84 2.71 15.01
CA GLU A 3 -18.49 2.55 14.47
C GLU A 3 -18.45 3.27 13.12
N ALA A 4 -17.60 4.28 13.01
CA ALA A 4 -17.27 4.89 11.74
C ALA A 4 -16.39 3.88 11.01
N THR A 5 -16.96 3.14 10.05
CA THR A 5 -16.19 2.43 9.04
C THR A 5 -15.37 3.46 8.27
N LEU A 6 -14.10 3.61 8.64
CA LEU A 6 -13.11 4.31 7.83
C LEU A 6 -12.95 3.49 6.55
N SER A 7 -13.52 3.98 5.45
CA SER A 7 -13.17 3.46 4.13
C SER A 7 -11.69 3.75 3.90
N ALA A 8 -10.94 2.77 3.41
CA ALA A 8 -9.58 3.01 2.98
C ALA A 8 -9.60 4.12 1.91
N PRO A 9 -8.61 5.04 1.89
CA PRO A 9 -8.52 6.04 0.84
C PRO A 9 -8.44 5.33 -0.51
N GLU A 10 -9.22 5.78 -1.49
CA GLU A 10 -9.09 5.30 -2.86
C GLU A 10 -7.73 5.74 -3.41
N ALA A 11 -7.20 5.06 -4.42
CA ALA A 11 -5.88 5.38 -4.96
C ALA A 11 -5.77 6.83 -5.46
N ASP A 12 -6.89 7.42 -5.88
CA ASP A 12 -6.98 8.80 -6.36
C ASP A 12 -6.95 9.83 -5.21
N ASP A 13 -7.23 9.41 -3.96
CA ASP A 13 -7.13 10.26 -2.76
C ASP A 13 -5.73 10.24 -2.13
N LEU A 14 -4.83 9.38 -2.63
CA LEU A 14 -3.47 9.21 -2.15
C LEU A 14 -2.49 10.01 -3.00
N ASP A 15 -1.43 10.51 -2.37
CA ASP A 15 -0.29 11.04 -3.12
C ASP A 15 0.26 9.95 -4.08
N PRO A 16 0.72 10.31 -5.29
CA PRO A 16 1.13 9.33 -6.30
C PRO A 16 2.17 8.31 -5.82
N GLU A 17 3.09 8.73 -4.96
CA GLU A 17 4.11 7.83 -4.40
C GLU A 17 3.54 6.85 -3.36
N ASP A 18 2.50 7.23 -2.63
CA ASP A 18 1.84 6.35 -1.67
C ASP A 18 0.91 5.36 -2.39
N ALA A 19 0.18 5.84 -3.40
CA ALA A 19 -0.59 4.98 -4.30
C ALA A 19 0.29 3.90 -4.94
N LYS A 20 1.51 4.27 -5.35
CA LYS A 20 2.53 3.34 -5.86
C LYS A 20 2.93 2.29 -4.82
N LEU A 21 3.11 2.64 -3.55
CA LEU A 21 3.41 1.66 -2.50
C LEU A 21 2.28 0.63 -2.34
N VAL A 22 1.02 1.07 -2.40
CA VAL A 22 -0.14 0.16 -2.35
C VAL A 22 -0.12 -0.83 -3.52
N VAL A 23 0.17 -0.36 -4.73
CA VAL A 23 0.29 -1.22 -5.92
C VAL A 23 1.41 -2.24 -5.75
N LEU A 24 2.58 -1.81 -5.28
CA LEU A 24 3.74 -2.68 -5.08
C LEU A 24 3.50 -3.74 -4.00
N ALA A 25 2.86 -3.38 -2.89
CA ALA A 25 2.50 -4.32 -1.82
C ALA A 25 1.57 -5.42 -2.33
N ARG A 26 0.55 -5.06 -3.13
CA ARG A 26 -0.36 -6.02 -3.79
C ARG A 26 0.39 -6.93 -4.77
N ALA A 27 1.32 -6.38 -5.54
CA ALA A 27 2.15 -7.15 -6.46
C ALA A 27 3.08 -8.13 -5.72
N ALA A 28 3.71 -7.70 -4.62
CA ALA A 28 4.58 -8.54 -3.80
C ALA A 28 3.83 -9.74 -3.19
N ARG A 29 2.62 -9.48 -2.67
CA ARG A 29 1.70 -10.54 -2.22
C ARG A 29 1.44 -11.56 -3.33
N SER A 30 1.11 -11.09 -4.53
CA SER A 30 0.80 -11.96 -5.68
C SER A 30 2.00 -12.82 -6.10
N ARG A 31 3.22 -12.26 -6.11
CA ARG A 31 4.45 -13.00 -6.50
C ARG A 31 4.83 -14.11 -5.52
N THR A 32 4.66 -13.86 -4.23
CA THR A 32 5.08 -14.78 -3.17
C THR A 32 3.99 -15.80 -2.81
N GLY A 33 2.74 -15.54 -3.19
CA GLY A 33 1.59 -16.34 -2.77
C GLY A 33 1.29 -16.22 -1.27
N ALA A 34 1.86 -15.23 -0.58
CA ALA A 34 1.61 -14.99 0.83
C ALA A 34 0.21 -14.40 1.07
N SER A 35 -0.28 -14.55 2.30
CA SER A 35 -1.56 -13.93 2.71
C SER A 35 -1.53 -12.41 2.57
N GLU A 36 -0.36 -11.80 2.75
CA GLU A 36 -0.13 -10.36 2.81
C GLU A 36 1.15 -9.97 2.05
N GLY A 37 1.28 -8.69 1.70
CA GLY A 37 2.48 -8.13 1.08
C GLY A 37 2.69 -6.70 1.56
N ALA A 38 3.94 -6.25 1.54
CA ALA A 38 4.34 -4.93 2.01
C ALA A 38 5.17 -4.21 0.96
N ALA A 39 5.13 -2.89 0.99
CA ALA A 39 6.08 -2.05 0.29
C ALA A 39 6.41 -0.83 1.14
N VAL A 40 7.69 -0.49 1.26
CA VAL A 40 8.17 0.60 2.11
C VAL A 40 9.10 1.51 1.33
N ARG A 41 8.98 2.82 1.55
CA ARG A 41 9.92 3.82 1.03
C ARG A 41 10.80 4.36 2.16
N ASP A 42 12.12 4.40 1.94
CA ASP A 42 13.05 5.03 2.88
C ASP A 42 13.12 6.55 2.70
N THR A 43 13.85 7.24 3.57
CA THR A 43 14.04 8.70 3.50
C THR A 43 14.87 9.14 2.29
N ASP A 44 15.64 8.23 1.70
CA ASP A 44 16.48 8.47 0.53
C ASP A 44 15.70 8.28 -0.79
N GLY A 45 14.41 7.91 -0.70
CA GLY A 45 13.53 7.69 -1.83
C GLY A 45 13.60 6.28 -2.44
N ARG A 46 14.34 5.34 -1.85
CA ARG A 46 14.40 3.94 -2.31
C ARG A 46 13.14 3.20 -1.89
N THR A 47 12.70 2.22 -2.69
CA THR A 47 11.51 1.41 -2.43
C THR A 47 11.86 -0.06 -2.28
N TYR A 48 11.25 -0.73 -1.31
CA TYR A 48 11.46 -2.14 -0.97
C TYR A 48 10.11 -2.87 -0.94
N THR A 49 10.08 -4.15 -1.38
CA THR A 49 8.87 -4.99 -1.49
C THR A 49 9.11 -6.42 -1.05
#